data_AF-A0A947ZCI5-F1
#
_entry.id   AF-A0A947ZCI5-F1
#
_cell.length_a   1.000
_cell.length_b   1.000
_cell.length_c   1.000
_cell.angle_alpha   90.00
_cell.angle_beta   90.00
_cell.angle_gamma   90.00
#
_symmetry.space_group_name_H-M   'P 1'
#
loop_
_entity.id
_entity.type
_entity.pdbx_description
1 polymer ?
#
loop_
_entity_poly.entity_id
_entity_poly.type
_entity_poly.pdbx_seq_one_letter_code
_entity_poly.pdbx_strand_id
1 'polypeptide(L)'
;MEKISTTTFTTKELLKMRQRDKIHHFLLADGKVRGAFVNGTLMVKEMRLNFGHGILETYVLGQAYLAAALLSANLKGNDRLSLAIDCTGPIKGLSVEVTATGEVRGHLKARSIPLEKPLESFDISPFLGAGFLTVTKYLEDAKQPYEGKVPIMHGSMAKDLADYFLSSEQTPSAFALSIQFDADGEVTGAGGLFLQAMPDAEPTLVEDLEKMVEALPSIGGFLCETPDPVDFLTTNFANFDLKI
;
A
#
# COMPACT_ATOMS: atom_id res chain seq x y z
N MET A 1 20.27 -6.17 21.63
CA MET A 1 20.50 -6.54 20.21
C MET A 1 19.90 -7.91 20.01
N GLU A 2 18.63 -7.95 19.62
CA GLU A 2 17.91 -9.18 19.34
C GLU A 2 18.36 -9.68 17.95
N LYS A 3 18.79 -10.94 17.88
CA LYS A 3 19.24 -11.53 16.61
C LYS A 3 18.01 -11.68 15.71
N ILE A 4 17.95 -10.93 14.62
CA ILE A 4 16.98 -11.16 13.54
C ILE A 4 17.18 -12.60 13.06
N SER A 5 16.23 -13.48 13.37
CA SER A 5 16.24 -14.87 12.94
C SER A 5 16.18 -14.91 11.42
N THR A 6 17.31 -15.22 10.78
CA THR A 6 17.40 -15.25 9.32
C THR A 6 16.81 -16.57 8.84
N THR A 7 15.50 -16.63 8.67
CA THR A 7 14.84 -17.76 8.00
C THR A 7 15.40 -17.85 6.59
N THR A 8 16.29 -18.83 6.37
CA THR A 8 16.99 -19.00 5.09
C THR A 8 16.06 -19.73 4.13
N PHE A 9 15.40 -18.99 3.24
CA PHE A 9 14.57 -19.59 2.19
C PHE A 9 15.41 -20.30 1.14
N THR A 10 14.94 -21.43 0.65
CA THR A 10 15.55 -22.09 -0.52
C THR A 10 15.28 -21.28 -1.80
N THR A 11 16.16 -21.39 -2.81
CA THR A 11 15.98 -20.72 -4.10
C THR A 11 14.65 -21.05 -4.77
N LYS A 12 14.13 -22.27 -4.56
CA LYS A 12 12.83 -22.71 -5.10
C LYS A 12 11.65 -22.05 -4.38
N GLU A 13 11.74 -21.84 -3.07
CA GLU A 13 10.73 -21.13 -2.30
C GLU A 13 10.70 -19.65 -2.66
N LEU A 14 11.87 -19.01 -2.77
CA LEU A 14 11.98 -17.63 -3.24
C LEU A 14 11.39 -17.46 -4.64
N LEU A 15 11.67 -18.37 -5.57
CA LEU A 15 11.12 -18.30 -6.92
C LEU A 15 9.59 -18.43 -6.94
N LYS A 16 9.03 -19.34 -6.12
CA LYS A 16 7.57 -19.47 -5.97
C LYS A 16 6.95 -18.23 -5.34
N MET A 17 7.60 -17.62 -4.35
CA MET A 17 7.11 -16.39 -3.72
C MET A 17 7.20 -15.20 -4.67
N ARG A 18 8.27 -15.08 -5.47
CA ARG A 18 8.39 -14.07 -6.53
C ARG A 18 7.29 -14.17 -7.58
N GLN A 19 6.82 -15.38 -7.87
CA GLN A 19 5.70 -15.59 -8.78
C GLN A 19 4.34 -15.20 -8.17
N ARG A 20 4.25 -15.07 -6.84
CA ARG A 20 3.03 -14.68 -6.13
C ARG A 20 2.90 -13.17 -5.99
N ASP A 21 4.02 -12.47 -5.79
CA ASP A 21 4.02 -11.02 -5.73
C ASP A 21 3.66 -10.44 -7.10
N LYS A 22 2.47 -9.85 -7.20
CA LYS A 22 1.89 -9.39 -8.45
C LYS A 22 0.80 -8.37 -8.21
N ILE A 23 0.63 -7.47 -9.18
CA ILE A 23 -0.50 -6.55 -9.27
C ILE A 23 -1.55 -7.17 -10.21
N HIS A 24 -2.79 -7.25 -9.72
CA HIS A 24 -3.97 -7.67 -10.46
C HIS A 24 -4.84 -6.46 -10.70
N HIS A 25 -5.12 -6.17 -11.97
CA HIS A 25 -6.11 -5.17 -12.34
C HIS A 25 -7.47 -5.83 -12.43
N PHE A 26 -8.52 -5.08 -12.11
CA PHE A 26 -9.87 -5.54 -12.32
C PHE A 26 -10.83 -4.35 -12.47
N LEU A 27 -12.05 -4.64 -12.90
CA LEU A 27 -13.17 -3.71 -12.98
C LEU A 27 -14.32 -4.27 -12.15
N LEU A 28 -15.11 -3.36 -11.56
CA LEU A 28 -16.35 -3.66 -10.88
C LEU A 28 -17.49 -2.82 -11.48
N ALA A 29 -18.73 -3.20 -11.16
CA ALA A 29 -19.94 -2.45 -11.47
C ALA A 29 -20.00 -2.01 -12.94
N ASP A 30 -19.91 -2.98 -13.87
CA ASP A 30 -19.94 -2.74 -15.32
C ASP A 30 -18.85 -1.77 -15.83
N GLY A 31 -17.70 -1.72 -15.15
CA GLY A 31 -16.58 -0.85 -15.52
C GLY A 31 -16.65 0.55 -14.94
N LYS A 32 -17.60 0.83 -14.03
CA LYS A 32 -17.71 2.11 -13.33
C LYS A 32 -16.71 2.29 -12.20
N VAL A 33 -16.09 1.20 -11.75
CA VAL A 33 -15.01 1.23 -10.76
C VAL A 33 -13.84 0.44 -11.29
N ARG A 34 -12.66 1.06 -11.25
CA ARG A 34 -11.39 0.42 -11.54
C ARG A 34 -10.73 -0.02 -10.23
N GLY A 35 -10.21 -1.23 -10.23
CA GLY A 35 -9.50 -1.81 -9.11
C GLY A 35 -8.06 -2.21 -9.44
N ALA A 36 -7.21 -2.15 -8.42
CA ALA A 36 -5.93 -2.83 -8.40
C ALA A 36 -5.77 -3.56 -7.07
N PHE A 37 -5.30 -4.80 -7.10
CA PHE A 37 -4.91 -5.58 -5.93
C PHE A 37 -3.44 -5.93 -6.04
N VAL A 38 -2.68 -5.78 -4.96
CA VAL A 38 -1.28 -6.20 -4.90
C VAL A 38 -1.08 -7.26 -3.82
N ASN A 39 -0.47 -8.39 -4.20
CA ASN A 39 0.26 -9.22 -3.26
C ASN A 39 1.71 -8.74 -3.25
N GLY A 40 2.19 -8.27 -2.10
CA GLY A 40 3.54 -7.72 -1.91
C GLY A 40 4.26 -8.36 -0.74
N THR A 41 3.91 -9.61 -0.41
CA THR A 41 4.42 -10.29 0.79
C THR A 41 5.94 -10.44 0.74
N LEU A 42 6.48 -10.85 -0.41
CA LEU A 42 7.93 -10.97 -0.56
C LEU A 42 8.60 -9.60 -0.63
N MET A 43 8.01 -8.62 -1.32
CA MET A 43 8.51 -7.26 -1.40
C MET A 43 8.72 -6.65 0.00
N VAL A 44 7.73 -6.78 0.89
CA VAL A 44 7.82 -6.26 2.26
C VAL A 44 8.84 -7.06 3.09
N LYS A 45 8.96 -8.37 2.89
CA LYS A 45 10.01 -9.20 3.52
C LYS A 45 11.42 -8.75 3.12
N GLU A 46 11.67 -8.64 1.83
CA GLU A 46 12.97 -8.23 1.29
C GLU A 46 13.31 -6.82 1.77
N MET A 47 12.35 -5.89 1.75
CA MET A 47 12.51 -4.53 2.28
C MET A 47 12.92 -4.54 3.76
N ARG A 48 12.21 -5.29 4.62
CA ARG A 48 12.57 -5.39 6.04
C ARG A 48 13.99 -5.91 6.26
N LEU A 49 14.34 -6.99 5.56
CA LEU A 49 15.66 -7.62 5.69
C LEU A 49 16.78 -6.68 5.22
N ASN A 50 16.57 -5.96 4.13
CA ASN A 50 17.56 -5.03 3.58
C ASN A 50 17.87 -3.87 4.53
N PHE A 51 16.87 -3.38 5.26
CA PHE A 51 17.05 -2.27 6.21
C PHE A 51 17.32 -2.73 7.66
N GLY A 52 17.08 -4.00 8.00
CA GLY A 52 17.14 -4.49 9.38
C GLY A 52 16.08 -3.85 10.28
N HIS A 53 14.90 -3.57 9.72
CA HIS A 53 13.81 -2.88 10.41
C HIS A 53 13.11 -3.75 11.46
N GLY A 54 12.65 -3.09 12.53
CA GLY A 54 11.70 -3.65 13.49
C GLY A 54 10.29 -3.73 12.91
N ILE A 55 9.35 -4.24 13.71
CA ILE A 55 7.95 -4.46 13.30
C ILE A 55 7.29 -3.14 12.89
N LEU A 56 7.44 -2.07 13.68
CA LEU A 56 6.79 -0.79 13.42
C LEU A 56 7.38 -0.09 12.18
N GLU A 57 8.70 -0.09 12.03
CA GLU A 57 9.36 0.45 10.84
C GLU A 57 8.98 -0.32 9.57
N THR A 58 8.88 -1.65 9.67
CA THR A 58 8.41 -2.51 8.58
C THR A 58 6.97 -2.20 8.22
N TYR A 59 6.11 -2.01 9.21
CA TYR A 59 4.70 -1.69 8.98
C TYR A 59 4.53 -0.35 8.26
N VAL A 60 5.18 0.71 8.78
CA VAL A 60 5.09 2.07 8.21
C VAL A 60 5.65 2.11 6.78
N LEU A 61 6.87 1.60 6.57
CA LEU A 61 7.47 1.62 5.22
C LEU A 61 6.79 0.64 4.27
N GLY A 62 6.38 -0.53 4.77
CA GLY A 62 5.68 -1.55 4.01
C GLY A 62 4.34 -1.05 3.47
N GLN A 63 3.56 -0.31 4.27
CA GLN A 63 2.33 0.31 3.78
C GLN A 63 2.60 1.28 2.64
N ALA A 64 3.65 2.10 2.73
CA ALA A 64 4.04 3.02 1.66
C ALA A 64 4.50 2.28 0.40
N TYR A 65 5.21 1.15 0.54
CA TYR A 65 5.61 0.29 -0.60
C TYR A 65 4.39 -0.32 -1.29
N LEU A 66 3.45 -0.88 -0.53
CA LEU A 66 2.20 -1.44 -1.06
C LEU A 66 1.36 -0.36 -1.75
N ALA A 67 1.24 0.82 -1.14
CA ALA A 67 0.56 1.96 -1.74
C ALA A 67 1.22 2.36 -3.07
N ALA A 68 2.55 2.56 -3.09
CA ALA A 68 3.25 2.90 -4.32
C ALA A 68 3.04 1.84 -5.41
N ALA A 69 3.14 0.54 -5.07
CA ALA A 69 2.85 -0.54 -6.00
C ALA A 69 1.41 -0.48 -6.55
N LEU A 70 0.41 -0.17 -5.73
CA LEU A 70 -0.96 0.03 -6.21
C LEU A 70 -1.07 1.23 -7.15
N LEU A 71 -0.38 2.34 -6.87
CA LEU A 71 -0.40 3.54 -7.70
C LEU A 71 0.34 3.33 -9.04
N SER A 72 1.30 2.42 -9.09
CA SER A 72 2.01 2.08 -10.33
C SER A 72 1.10 1.44 -11.38
N ALA A 73 -0.05 0.91 -10.96
CA ALA A 73 -1.10 0.41 -11.84
C ALA A 73 -1.57 1.43 -12.89
N ASN A 74 -1.34 2.72 -12.65
CA ASN A 74 -1.74 3.82 -13.53
C ASN A 74 -0.60 4.37 -14.40
N LEU A 75 0.63 3.92 -14.20
CA LEU A 75 1.81 4.39 -14.91
C LEU A 75 2.00 3.63 -16.24
N LYS A 76 2.65 4.27 -17.21
CA LYS A 76 2.96 3.69 -18.52
C LYS A 76 4.40 3.99 -18.93
N GLY A 77 4.95 3.19 -19.84
CA GLY A 77 6.27 3.46 -20.42
C GLY A 77 7.36 3.63 -19.35
N ASN A 78 8.06 4.76 -19.39
CA ASN A 78 9.10 5.11 -18.41
C ASN A 78 8.60 6.02 -17.28
N ASP A 79 7.29 6.15 -17.10
CA ASP A 79 6.73 6.94 -16.00
C ASP A 79 7.13 6.37 -14.64
N ARG A 80 7.25 7.26 -13.67
CA ARG A 80 7.51 6.91 -12.27
C ARG A 80 6.69 7.79 -11.33
N LEU A 81 6.46 7.29 -10.13
CA LEU A 81 5.75 8.00 -9.08
C LEU A 81 6.57 7.96 -7.79
N SER A 82 6.62 9.09 -7.10
CA SER A 82 7.16 9.20 -5.74
C SER A 82 6.03 9.50 -4.77
N LEU A 83 6.02 8.78 -3.65
CA LEU A 83 5.18 8.97 -2.49
C LEU A 83 6.09 9.40 -1.33
N ALA A 84 5.84 10.57 -0.75
CA ALA A 84 6.59 11.07 0.38
C ALA A 84 5.67 11.53 1.51
N ILE A 85 6.07 11.23 2.74
CA ILE A 85 5.50 11.83 3.94
C ILE A 85 6.58 12.64 4.62
N ASP A 86 6.22 13.86 5.02
CA ASP A 86 7.01 14.73 5.87
C ASP A 86 6.19 15.07 7.10
N CYS A 87 6.69 14.73 8.29
CA CYS A 87 5.91 14.86 9.51
C CYS A 87 6.78 15.24 10.73
N THR A 88 6.17 15.87 11.74
CA THR A 88 6.88 16.39 12.90
C THR A 88 7.17 15.33 13.96
N GLY A 89 6.42 14.23 13.94
CA GLY A 89 6.48 13.14 14.90
C GLY A 89 7.75 12.27 14.82
N PRO A 90 7.81 11.21 15.63
CA PRO A 90 8.90 10.24 15.67
C PRO A 90 9.28 9.61 14.32
N ILE A 91 8.32 9.39 13.41
CA ILE A 91 8.59 8.82 12.08
C ILE A 91 9.48 9.74 11.23
N LYS A 92 9.39 11.07 11.44
CA LYS A 92 10.03 12.17 10.66
C LYS A 92 9.63 12.23 9.19
N GLY A 93 9.27 11.11 8.60
CA GLY A 93 8.81 10.99 7.23
C GLY A 93 9.31 9.72 6.57
N LEU A 94 8.91 9.55 5.32
CA LEU A 94 9.35 8.47 4.44
C LEU A 94 9.37 8.95 3.00
N SER A 95 10.07 8.22 2.14
CA SER A 95 10.03 8.42 0.69
C SER A 95 10.09 7.08 0.00
N VAL A 96 9.16 6.85 -0.93
CA VAL A 96 9.04 5.65 -1.74
C VAL A 96 8.86 6.07 -3.20
N GLU A 97 9.57 5.43 -4.11
CA GLU A 97 9.46 5.63 -5.55
C GLU A 97 9.11 4.29 -6.20
N VAL A 98 8.27 4.35 -7.24
CA VAL A 98 7.86 3.21 -8.03
C VAL A 98 7.93 3.54 -9.52
N THR A 99 8.33 2.56 -10.32
CA THR A 99 8.34 2.65 -11.79
C THR A 99 7.07 2.04 -12.39
N ALA A 100 6.79 2.31 -13.67
CA ALA A 100 5.69 1.65 -14.39
C ALA A 100 5.81 0.12 -14.45
N THR A 101 7.01 -0.44 -14.26
CA THR A 101 7.23 -1.90 -14.18
C THR A 101 6.94 -2.48 -12.79
N GLY A 102 6.55 -1.64 -11.81
CA GLY A 102 6.23 -2.06 -10.45
C GLY A 102 7.45 -2.27 -9.55
N GLU A 103 8.63 -1.78 -9.95
CA GLU A 103 9.82 -1.82 -9.10
C GLU A 103 9.72 -0.72 -8.04
N VAL A 104 9.75 -1.11 -6.77
CA VAL A 104 9.58 -0.19 -5.64
C VAL A 104 10.90 -0.06 -4.88
N ARG A 105 11.25 1.17 -4.52
CA ARG A 105 12.35 1.49 -3.59
C ARG A 105 11.96 2.61 -2.65
N GLY A 106 12.57 2.70 -1.49
CA GLY A 106 12.25 3.76 -0.54
C GLY A 106 12.86 3.53 0.83
N HIS A 107 12.75 4.52 1.69
CA HIS A 107 13.34 4.51 3.03
C HIS A 107 12.50 5.35 4.01
N LEU A 108 12.66 5.05 5.30
CA LEU A 108 12.22 5.93 6.39
C LEU A 108 13.27 7.02 6.63
N LYS A 109 12.83 8.22 7.00
CA LYS A 109 13.74 9.30 7.40
C LYS A 109 14.33 9.05 8.79
N ALA A 110 13.53 8.49 9.71
CA ALA A 110 14.01 8.00 10.99
C ALA A 110 14.63 6.60 10.86
N ARG A 111 15.77 6.35 11.53
CA ARG A 111 16.39 5.01 11.57
C ARG A 111 15.63 4.01 12.43
N SER A 112 14.96 4.50 13.48
CA SER A 112 14.09 3.71 14.34
C SER A 112 13.04 4.64 14.93
N ILE A 113 11.85 4.10 15.18
CA ILE A 113 10.72 4.82 15.74
C ILE A 113 10.68 4.50 17.25
N PRO A 114 10.99 5.45 18.13
CA PRO A 114 11.00 5.23 19.57
C PRO A 114 9.60 4.83 20.07
N LEU A 115 9.56 3.73 20.83
CA LEU A 115 8.37 3.24 21.50
C LEU A 115 8.51 3.46 23.00
N GLU A 116 7.56 4.17 23.61
CA GLU A 116 7.49 4.33 25.07
C GLU A 116 6.92 3.10 25.78
N LYS A 117 6.10 2.33 25.07
CA LYS A 117 5.44 1.10 25.51
C LYS A 117 5.45 0.08 24.37
N PRO A 118 5.31 -1.23 24.67
CA PRO A 118 5.08 -2.24 23.64
C PRO A 118 3.93 -1.85 22.71
N LEU A 119 4.04 -2.19 21.44
CA LEU A 119 3.03 -1.87 20.43
C LEU A 119 1.74 -2.67 20.73
N GLU A 120 0.68 -1.98 21.16
CA GLU A 120 -0.62 -2.61 21.47
C GLU A 120 -1.51 -2.74 20.22
N SER A 121 -1.29 -1.89 19.21
CA SER A 121 -2.00 -1.91 17.93
C SER A 121 -1.12 -1.31 16.82
N PHE A 122 -1.48 -1.56 15.57
CA PHE A 122 -0.81 -0.98 14.41
C PHE A 122 -1.33 0.42 14.03
N ASP A 123 -1.78 1.20 15.03
CA ASP A 123 -2.11 2.61 14.84
C ASP A 123 -0.83 3.46 14.81
N ILE A 124 -0.54 4.04 13.64
CA ILE A 124 0.65 4.87 13.41
C ILE A 124 0.39 6.36 13.64
N SER A 125 -0.88 6.77 13.85
CA SER A 125 -1.27 8.16 14.03
C SER A 125 -0.50 8.88 15.15
N PRO A 126 -0.16 8.25 16.31
CA PRO A 126 0.59 8.92 17.37
C PRO A 126 2.04 9.26 16.96
N PHE A 127 2.58 8.57 15.96
CA PHE A 127 3.98 8.70 15.56
C PHE A 127 4.21 9.65 14.36
N LEU A 128 3.14 10.10 13.71
CA LEU A 128 3.20 11.04 12.59
C LEU A 128 3.23 12.49 13.07
N GLY A 129 2.33 12.89 13.97
CA GLY A 129 2.13 14.30 14.29
C GLY A 129 1.62 15.10 13.08
N ALA A 130 1.88 16.41 13.05
CA ALA A 130 1.52 17.26 11.91
C ALA A 130 2.43 16.96 10.71
N GLY A 131 1.88 16.93 9.50
CA GLY A 131 2.67 16.61 8.32
C GLY A 131 1.91 16.74 7.01
N PHE A 132 2.59 16.37 5.93
CA PHE A 132 2.05 16.37 4.57
C PHE A 132 2.33 15.04 3.88
N LEU A 133 1.35 14.60 3.11
CA LEU A 133 1.49 13.57 2.10
C LEU A 133 1.73 14.26 0.75
N THR A 134 2.79 13.87 0.05
CA THR A 134 3.15 14.39 -1.27
C THR A 134 3.24 13.24 -2.25
N VAL A 135 2.58 13.39 -3.40
CA VAL A 135 2.66 12.46 -4.52
C VAL A 135 3.20 13.23 -5.72
N THR A 136 4.30 12.74 -6.28
CA THR A 136 4.97 13.35 -7.43
C THR A 136 5.01 12.36 -8.58
N LYS A 137 4.36 12.69 -9.70
CA LYS A 137 4.37 11.92 -10.94
C LYS A 137 5.42 12.51 -11.88
N TYR A 138 6.39 11.69 -12.28
CA TYR A 138 7.33 12.05 -13.34
C TYR A 138 6.90 11.29 -14.59
N LEU A 139 6.26 12.03 -15.50
CA LEU A 139 5.79 11.48 -16.76
C LEU A 139 6.86 11.69 -17.84
N GLU A 140 7.10 10.67 -18.67
CA GLU A 140 8.11 10.71 -19.73
C GLU A 140 7.89 11.89 -20.69
N ASP A 141 6.64 12.16 -21.04
CA ASP A 141 6.25 13.21 -21.97
C ASP A 141 6.10 14.61 -21.33
N ALA A 142 6.31 14.72 -20.01
CA ALA A 142 6.15 15.97 -19.28
C ALA A 142 7.48 16.69 -19.02
N LYS A 143 7.52 18.00 -19.31
CA LYS A 143 8.71 18.82 -19.07
C LYS A 143 9.04 19.01 -17.58
N GLN A 144 8.05 18.89 -16.71
CA GLN A 144 8.18 19.05 -15.27
C GLN A 144 7.32 18.00 -14.56
N PRO A 145 7.73 17.53 -13.36
CA PRO A 145 6.92 16.61 -12.58
C PRO A 145 5.61 17.25 -12.14
N TYR A 146 4.55 16.45 -12.07
CA TYR A 146 3.28 16.85 -11.45
C TYR A 146 3.34 16.49 -9.98
N GLU A 147 3.18 17.48 -9.11
CA GLU A 147 3.20 17.29 -7.66
C GLU A 147 1.86 17.69 -7.07
N GLY A 148 1.27 16.79 -6.28
CA GLY A 148 0.14 17.10 -5.43
C GLY A 148 0.53 16.89 -3.97
N LYS A 149 0.03 17.75 -3.09
CA LYS A 149 0.39 17.77 -1.67
C LYS A 149 -0.81 18.08 -0.82
N VAL A 150 -1.08 17.24 0.17
CA VAL A 150 -2.19 17.40 1.13
C VAL A 150 -1.67 17.27 2.58
N PRO A 151 -2.29 17.96 3.55
CA PRO A 151 -2.00 17.71 4.96
C PRO A 151 -2.39 16.28 5.35
N ILE A 152 -1.67 15.69 6.30
CA ILE A 152 -2.08 14.43 6.94
C ILE A 152 -3.23 14.74 7.89
N MET A 153 -4.38 14.11 7.67
CA MET A 153 -5.62 14.35 8.40
C MET A 153 -5.97 13.18 9.32
N HIS A 154 -5.73 11.95 8.86
CA HIS A 154 -6.19 10.74 9.53
C HIS A 154 -5.07 10.00 10.26
N GLY A 155 -3.83 10.18 9.83
CA GLY A 155 -2.69 9.41 10.36
C GLY A 155 -2.74 7.94 9.94
N SER A 156 -3.39 7.66 8.80
CA SER A 156 -3.50 6.34 8.19
C SER A 156 -3.20 6.47 6.71
N MET A 157 -2.14 5.81 6.24
CA MET A 157 -1.67 5.89 4.85
C MET A 157 -2.81 5.70 3.84
N ALA A 158 -3.71 4.74 4.09
CA ALA A 158 -4.83 4.46 3.21
C ALA A 158 -5.86 5.61 3.16
N LYS A 159 -6.22 6.17 4.32
CA LYS A 159 -7.21 7.27 4.41
C LYS A 159 -6.63 8.58 3.89
N ASP A 160 -5.38 8.90 4.25
CA ASP A 160 -4.69 10.10 3.77
C ASP A 160 -4.44 10.04 2.24
N LEU A 161 -4.24 8.85 1.67
CA LEU A 161 -4.20 8.67 0.21
C LEU A 161 -5.58 8.83 -0.45
N ALA A 162 -6.64 8.32 0.16
CA ALA A 162 -8.01 8.55 -0.32
C ALA A 162 -8.32 10.06 -0.39
N ASP A 163 -7.99 10.80 0.68
CA ASP A 163 -8.11 12.26 0.75
C ASP A 163 -7.27 12.98 -0.31
N TYR A 164 -6.05 12.50 -0.57
CA TYR A 164 -5.21 13.01 -1.65
C TYR A 164 -5.91 12.86 -3.00
N PHE A 165 -6.45 11.68 -3.30
CA PHE A 165 -7.14 11.42 -4.56
C PHE A 165 -8.42 12.25 -4.71
N LEU A 166 -9.16 12.43 -3.61
CA LEU A 166 -10.34 13.29 -3.58
C LEU A 166 -9.98 14.76 -3.82
N SER A 167 -8.94 15.27 -3.15
CA SER A 167 -8.62 16.71 -3.14
C SER A 167 -7.72 17.16 -4.29
N SER A 168 -6.72 16.36 -4.67
CA SER A 168 -5.71 16.71 -5.67
C SER A 168 -6.01 16.13 -7.05
N GLU A 169 -6.55 14.91 -7.12
CA GLU A 169 -6.84 14.22 -8.39
C GLU A 169 -8.31 14.31 -8.78
N GLN A 170 -9.17 14.86 -7.90
CA GLN A 170 -10.63 14.97 -8.10
C GLN A 170 -11.27 13.63 -8.50
N THR A 171 -10.69 12.53 -8.03
CA THR A 171 -11.13 11.18 -8.39
C THR A 171 -11.37 10.39 -7.11
N PRO A 172 -12.63 10.19 -6.71
CA PRO A 172 -12.93 9.44 -5.50
C PRO A 172 -12.32 8.05 -5.53
N SER A 173 -11.57 7.73 -4.49
CA SER A 173 -10.77 6.51 -4.40
C SER A 173 -10.73 5.99 -2.99
N ALA A 174 -10.63 4.68 -2.83
CA ALA A 174 -10.50 4.00 -1.55
C ALA A 174 -9.31 3.03 -1.55
N PHE A 175 -8.65 2.92 -0.41
CA PHE A 175 -7.47 2.08 -0.23
C PHE A 175 -7.64 1.16 0.97
N ALA A 176 -7.23 -0.10 0.83
CA ALA A 176 -6.96 -0.99 1.96
C ALA A 176 -5.51 -1.45 1.88
N LEU A 177 -4.75 -1.32 2.97
CA LEU A 177 -3.36 -1.74 3.08
C LEU A 177 -3.24 -2.59 4.32
N SER A 178 -2.71 -3.81 4.21
CA SER A 178 -2.59 -4.72 5.34
C SER A 178 -1.29 -5.51 5.28
N ILE A 179 -0.64 -5.64 6.44
CA ILE A 179 0.57 -6.41 6.67
C ILE A 179 0.31 -7.27 7.89
N GLN A 180 0.40 -8.58 7.72
CA GLN A 180 0.30 -9.57 8.76
C GLN A 180 1.70 -9.97 9.23
N PHE A 181 1.86 -9.98 10.55
CA PHE A 181 3.04 -10.52 11.22
C PHE A 181 2.68 -11.79 12.00
N ASP A 182 3.63 -12.69 12.18
CA ASP A 182 3.51 -13.78 13.16
C ASP A 182 4.00 -13.36 14.56
N ALA A 183 4.03 -14.32 15.49
CA ALA A 183 4.43 -14.08 16.88
C ALA A 183 5.92 -13.71 17.04
N ASP A 184 6.77 -14.12 16.09
CA ASP A 184 8.19 -13.74 16.05
C ASP A 184 8.39 -12.40 15.32
N GLY A 185 7.29 -11.79 14.87
CA GLY A 185 7.27 -10.54 14.15
C GLY A 185 7.65 -10.69 12.69
N GLU A 186 7.75 -11.90 12.12
CA GLU A 186 8.01 -12.13 10.70
C GLU A 186 6.78 -11.79 9.86
N VAL A 187 7.01 -11.20 8.67
CA VAL A 187 5.90 -10.87 7.76
C VAL A 187 5.36 -12.19 7.21
N THR A 188 4.06 -12.45 7.30
CA THR A 188 3.46 -13.70 6.79
C THR A 188 2.51 -13.48 5.63
N GLY A 189 1.95 -12.27 5.53
CA GLY A 189 1.18 -11.83 4.36
C GLY A 189 1.20 -10.30 4.27
N ALA A 190 1.35 -9.75 3.08
CA ALA A 190 1.27 -8.30 2.87
C ALA A 190 0.61 -8.01 1.53
N GLY A 191 -0.34 -7.10 1.52
CA GLY A 191 -1.06 -6.75 0.31
C GLY A 191 -1.92 -5.51 0.48
N GLY A 192 -2.48 -5.09 -0.63
CA GLY A 192 -3.37 -3.95 -0.64
C GLY A 192 -4.35 -3.97 -1.79
N LEU A 193 -5.35 -3.13 -1.66
CA LEU A 193 -6.40 -2.89 -2.63
C LEU A 193 -6.53 -1.39 -2.86
N PHE A 194 -6.70 -1.01 -4.11
CA PHE A 194 -7.05 0.33 -4.55
C PHE A 194 -8.31 0.23 -5.40
N LEU A 195 -9.33 1.01 -5.06
CA LEU A 195 -10.55 1.18 -5.83
C LEU A 195 -10.67 2.65 -6.24
N GLN A 196 -11.08 2.90 -7.48
CA GLN A 196 -11.22 4.23 -8.04
C GLN A 196 -12.53 4.32 -8.83
N ALA A 197 -13.34 5.33 -8.54
CA ALA A 197 -14.53 5.64 -9.32
C ALA A 197 -14.15 6.21 -10.70
N MET A 198 -14.80 5.73 -11.75
CA MET A 198 -14.66 6.28 -13.09
C MET A 198 -15.47 7.59 -13.24
N PRO A 199 -15.14 8.48 -14.20
CA PRO A 199 -15.83 9.78 -14.36
C PRO A 199 -17.34 9.68 -14.56
N ASP A 200 -17.83 8.53 -15.02
CA ASP A 200 -19.22 8.21 -15.30
C ASP A 200 -19.88 7.33 -14.22
N ALA A 201 -19.23 7.20 -13.06
CA ALA A 201 -19.78 6.53 -11.88
C ALA A 201 -20.82 7.41 -11.17
N GLU A 202 -21.89 6.78 -10.69
CA GLU A 202 -22.93 7.46 -9.92
C GLU A 202 -22.40 7.90 -8.54
N PRO A 203 -22.83 9.07 -8.01
CA PRO A 203 -22.37 9.55 -6.69
C PRO A 203 -22.60 8.56 -5.54
N THR A 204 -23.67 7.76 -5.60
CA THR A 204 -23.95 6.73 -4.59
C THR A 204 -22.88 5.64 -4.57
N LEU A 205 -22.30 5.31 -5.73
CA LEU A 205 -21.24 4.30 -5.83
C LEU A 205 -19.95 4.77 -5.14
N VAL A 206 -19.69 6.08 -5.11
CA VAL A 206 -18.55 6.67 -4.41
C VAL A 206 -18.67 6.47 -2.90
N GLU A 207 -19.84 6.75 -2.32
CA GLU A 207 -20.09 6.51 -0.88
C GLU A 207 -19.98 5.03 -0.52
N ASP A 208 -20.28 4.15 -1.47
CA ASP A 208 -20.17 2.71 -1.27
C ASP A 208 -18.73 2.22 -1.36
N LEU A 209 -17.79 2.92 -2.03
CA LEU A 209 -16.38 2.51 -2.11
C LEU A 209 -15.71 2.42 -0.74
N GLU A 210 -15.91 3.44 0.10
CA GLU A 210 -15.33 3.44 1.45
C GLU A 210 -15.94 2.33 2.30
N LYS A 211 -17.27 2.18 2.28
CA LYS A 211 -17.97 1.10 3.01
C LYS A 211 -17.54 -0.29 2.55
N MET A 212 -17.35 -0.47 1.23
CA MET A 212 -16.84 -1.72 0.66
C MET A 212 -15.48 -2.05 1.26
N VAL A 213 -14.55 -1.09 1.25
CA VAL A 213 -13.19 -1.28 1.76
C VAL A 213 -13.17 -1.49 3.28
N GLU A 214 -13.99 -0.76 4.05
CA GLU A 214 -14.10 -0.93 5.50
C GLU A 214 -14.68 -2.28 5.91
N ALA A 215 -15.54 -2.88 5.07
CA ALA A 215 -16.11 -4.21 5.31
C ALA A 215 -15.18 -5.37 4.93
N LEU A 216 -14.04 -5.10 4.29
CA LEU A 216 -13.13 -6.15 3.85
C LEU A 216 -12.43 -6.85 5.03
N PRO A 217 -12.22 -8.16 4.94
CA PRO A 217 -11.31 -8.84 5.85
C PRO A 217 -9.87 -8.36 5.63
N SER A 218 -9.00 -8.61 6.61
CA SER A 218 -7.58 -8.26 6.51
C SER A 218 -6.92 -8.92 5.29
N ILE A 219 -6.47 -8.11 4.33
CA ILE A 219 -5.77 -8.60 3.12
C ILE A 219 -4.49 -9.35 3.49
N GLY A 220 -3.68 -8.82 4.42
CA GLY A 220 -2.48 -9.50 4.89
C GLY A 220 -2.79 -10.83 5.58
N GLY A 221 -3.87 -10.86 6.36
CA GLY A 221 -4.35 -12.09 7.01
C GLY A 221 -4.80 -13.13 5.97
N PHE A 222 -5.57 -12.71 4.97
CA PHE A 222 -5.96 -13.59 3.86
C PHE A 222 -4.75 -14.12 3.11
N LEU A 223 -3.79 -13.25 2.74
CA LEU A 223 -2.59 -13.64 1.98
C LEU A 223 -1.63 -14.55 2.76
N CYS A 224 -1.71 -14.54 4.11
CA CYS A 224 -1.01 -15.49 4.96
C CYS A 224 -1.54 -16.93 4.76
N GLU A 225 -2.85 -17.08 4.62
CA GLU A 225 -3.52 -18.38 4.47
C GLU A 225 -3.63 -18.83 3.00
N THR A 226 -4.03 -17.91 2.12
CA THR A 226 -4.31 -18.14 0.71
C THR A 226 -3.56 -17.12 -0.15
N PRO A 227 -2.57 -17.54 -0.96
CA PRO A 227 -1.73 -16.60 -1.69
C PRO A 227 -2.36 -16.09 -3.00
N ASP A 228 -3.57 -16.52 -3.37
CA ASP A 228 -4.21 -16.16 -4.64
C ASP A 228 -5.14 -14.93 -4.49
N PRO A 229 -4.79 -13.77 -5.07
CA PRO A 229 -5.62 -12.58 -5.07
C PRO A 229 -6.99 -12.77 -5.73
N VAL A 230 -7.11 -13.68 -6.70
CA VAL A 230 -8.36 -13.90 -7.43
C VAL A 230 -9.44 -14.38 -6.47
N ASP A 231 -9.11 -15.31 -5.59
CA ASP A 231 -10.04 -15.84 -4.58
C ASP A 231 -10.53 -14.74 -3.63
N PHE A 232 -9.66 -13.81 -3.22
CA PHE A 232 -10.05 -12.65 -2.42
C PHE A 232 -11.06 -11.78 -3.17
N LEU A 233 -10.76 -11.45 -4.43
CA LEU A 233 -11.60 -10.58 -5.24
C LEU A 233 -12.96 -11.22 -5.53
N THR A 234 -13.00 -12.49 -5.94
CA THR A 234 -14.25 -13.19 -6.25
C THR A 234 -15.12 -13.38 -5.02
N THR A 235 -14.52 -13.59 -3.83
CA THR A 235 -15.28 -13.76 -2.58
C THR A 235 -15.87 -12.45 -2.10
N ASN A 236 -15.08 -11.39 -2.07
CA ASN A 236 -15.49 -10.11 -1.47
C ASN A 236 -16.28 -9.21 -2.43
N PHE A 237 -16.12 -9.40 -3.75
CA PHE A 237 -16.85 -8.64 -4.76
C PHE A 237 -17.85 -9.48 -5.56
N ALA A 238 -18.29 -10.63 -5.03
CA ALA A 238 -19.26 -11.53 -5.69
C ALA A 238 -20.56 -10.85 -6.12
N ASN A 239 -20.99 -9.81 -5.39
CA ASN A 239 -22.21 -9.05 -5.67
C ASN A 239 -22.02 -7.97 -6.74
N PHE A 240 -20.82 -7.80 -7.27
CA PHE A 240 -20.48 -6.85 -8.32
C PHE A 240 -20.13 -7.60 -9.61
N ASP A 241 -20.37 -6.99 -10.77
CA ASP A 241 -19.85 -7.48 -12.05
C ASP A 241 -18.32 -7.34 -12.07
N LEU A 242 -17.63 -8.33 -11.51
CA LEU A 242 -16.17 -8.40 -11.41
C LEU A 242 -15.56 -8.92 -12.71
N LYS A 243 -14.62 -8.15 -13.27
CA LYS A 243 -13.82 -8.52 -14.45
C LYS A 243 -12.34 -8.35 -14.13
N ILE A 244 -11.57 -9.43 -14.14
CA ILE A 244 -10.13 -9.47 -13.85
C ILE A 244 -9.32 -9.54 -15.15
#